data_AF-A0A8X6W0N4-F1
#
_entry.id   AF-A0A8X6W0N4-F1
#
_cell.length_a   1.000
_cell.length_b   1.000
_cell.length_c   1.000
_cell.angle_alpha   90.00
_cell.angle_beta   90.00
_cell.angle_gamma   90.00
#
_symmetry.space_group_name_H-M   'P 1'
#
loop_
_entity.id
_entity.type
_entity.pdbx_description
1 polymer ?
#
loop_
_entity_poly.entity_id
_entity_poly.type
_entity_poly.pdbx_seq_one_letter_code
_entity_poly.pdbx_strand_id
1 'polypeptide(L)'
;MHQIDAKVPCDLSTVVRTLKRFSETNFIADRGRSGRQRETSLREDRTVSGRLLEIGLRGCKARSKPLLTEFKRKRRLTWAREHSLWTIKDWEKIIFSDESQFCISGNQSSAYVRRRTHEEFSP
;
A
#
# COMPACT_ATOMS: atom_id res chain seq x y z
N MET A 1 -5.68 -1.65 -42.06
CA MET A 1 -5.51 -1.73 -40.59
C MET A 1 -5.28 -0.37 -39.90
N HIS A 2 -5.15 0.75 -40.63
CA HIS A 2 -4.87 2.09 -40.08
C HIS A 2 -6.09 2.91 -39.58
N GLN A 3 -7.33 2.43 -39.69
CA GLN A 3 -8.52 3.25 -39.39
C GLN A 3 -8.96 3.25 -37.91
N ILE A 4 -8.48 2.30 -37.10
CA ILE A 4 -8.88 2.18 -35.68
C ILE A 4 -7.97 3.03 -34.78
N ASP A 5 -6.69 3.12 -35.15
CA ASP A 5 -5.62 3.87 -34.44
C ASP A 5 -5.94 5.37 -34.28
N ALA A 6 -6.62 5.96 -35.28
CA ALA A 6 -7.02 7.36 -35.25
C ALA A 6 -8.22 7.66 -34.32
N LYS A 7 -8.98 6.64 -33.89
CA LYS A 7 -10.24 6.81 -33.11
C LYS A 7 -10.11 6.40 -31.65
N VAL A 8 -9.10 5.61 -31.29
CA VAL A 8 -8.86 5.17 -29.91
C VAL A 8 -7.36 5.31 -29.65
N PRO A 9 -6.92 6.09 -28.65
CA PRO A 9 -5.50 6.21 -28.31
C PRO A 9 -5.04 4.91 -27.62
N CYS A 10 -4.80 3.87 -28.40
CA CYS A 10 -4.31 2.60 -27.93
C CYS A 10 -3.23 2.05 -28.86
N ASP A 11 -2.24 1.39 -28.28
CA ASP A 11 -1.11 0.86 -29.06
C ASP A 11 -1.56 -0.22 -30.06
N LEU A 12 -0.99 -0.20 -31.27
CA LEU A 12 -1.35 -1.12 -32.36
C LEU A 12 -1.23 -2.60 -31.95
N SER A 13 -0.27 -2.94 -31.07
CA SER A 13 -0.12 -4.31 -30.57
C SER A 13 -1.32 -4.76 -29.72
N THR A 14 -2.00 -3.83 -29.04
CA THR A 14 -3.22 -4.10 -28.27
C THR A 14 -4.38 -4.45 -29.19
N VAL A 15 -4.52 -3.71 -30.30
CA VAL A 15 -5.53 -3.98 -31.33
C VAL A 15 -5.30 -5.35 -31.97
N VAL A 16 -4.06 -5.65 -32.37
CA VAL A 16 -3.69 -6.94 -32.98
C VAL A 16 -3.95 -8.11 -32.04
N ARG A 17 -3.53 -8.02 -30.76
CA ARG A 17 -3.75 -9.06 -29.76
C ARG A 17 -5.25 -9.30 -29.50
N THR A 18 -6.04 -8.23 -29.50
CA THR A 18 -7.49 -8.31 -29.28
C THR A 18 -8.21 -8.94 -30.47
N LEU A 19 -7.85 -8.56 -31.70
CA LEU A 19 -8.40 -9.13 -32.94
C LEU A 19 -8.04 -10.60 -33.10
N LYS A 20 -6.78 -10.98 -32.84
CA LYS A 20 -6.35 -12.38 -32.85
C LYS A 20 -7.16 -13.22 -31.86
N ARG A 21 -7.31 -12.72 -30.62
CA ARG A 21 -8.13 -13.39 -29.60
C ARG A 21 -9.58 -13.53 -30.05
N PHE A 22 -10.17 -12.48 -30.63
CA PHE A 22 -11.54 -12.53 -31.13
C PHE A 22 -11.72 -13.53 -32.25
N SER A 23 -10.77 -13.64 -33.19
CA SER A 23 -10.84 -14.66 -34.25
C SER A 23 -10.78 -16.10 -33.72
N GLU A 24 -10.16 -16.32 -32.56
CA GLU A 24 -10.04 -17.63 -31.93
C GLU A 24 -11.26 -17.99 -31.07
N THR A 25 -11.83 -17.02 -30.33
CA THR A 25 -12.87 -17.29 -29.33
C THR A 25 -14.25 -16.68 -29.65
N ASN A 26 -14.36 -15.85 -30.68
CA ASN A 26 -15.54 -15.04 -31.03
C ASN A 26 -16.17 -14.28 -29.84
N PHE A 27 -15.37 -13.97 -28.80
CA PHE A 27 -15.88 -13.42 -27.54
C PHE A 27 -15.01 -12.26 -27.01
N ILE A 28 -15.66 -11.12 -26.76
CA ILE A 28 -15.05 -9.88 -26.27
C ILE A 28 -15.52 -9.61 -24.83
N ALA A 29 -15.39 -10.58 -23.93
CA ALA A 29 -15.53 -10.30 -22.50
C ALA A 29 -14.17 -10.13 -21.83
N ASP A 30 -14.20 -9.48 -20.67
CA ASP A 30 -13.07 -9.48 -19.75
C ASP A 30 -12.79 -10.91 -19.28
N ARG A 31 -11.51 -11.27 -19.27
CA ARG A 31 -11.10 -12.52 -18.64
C ARG A 31 -11.28 -12.40 -17.13
N GLY A 32 -11.72 -13.49 -16.50
CA GLY A 32 -11.65 -13.60 -15.05
C GLY A 32 -10.24 -13.27 -14.58
N ARG A 33 -10.13 -12.43 -13.54
CA ARG A 33 -8.83 -12.04 -12.99
C ARG A 33 -8.07 -13.31 -12.64
N SER A 34 -6.83 -13.44 -13.10
CA SER A 34 -5.93 -14.56 -12.79
C SER A 34 -5.42 -14.55 -11.34
N GLY A 35 -6.01 -13.72 -10.49
CA GLY A 35 -5.67 -13.62 -9.08
C GLY A 35 -5.97 -14.92 -8.33
N ARG A 36 -5.44 -15.02 -7.12
CA ARG A 36 -5.70 -16.14 -6.21
C ARG A 36 -7.20 -16.34 -6.03
N GLN A 37 -7.67 -17.56 -6.30
CA GLN A 37 -9.06 -17.93 -6.07
C GLN A 37 -9.39 -17.88 -4.58
N ARG A 38 -10.64 -17.54 -4.24
CA ARG A 38 -11.10 -17.57 -2.85
C ARG A 38 -11.18 -19.01 -2.37
N GLU A 39 -10.60 -19.28 -1.21
CA GLU A 39 -10.67 -20.61 -0.59
C GLU A 39 -11.91 -20.78 0.29
N THR A 40 -12.48 -19.66 0.75
CA THR A 40 -13.65 -19.61 1.62
C THR A 40 -14.83 -18.95 0.93
N SER A 41 -16.03 -19.39 1.30
CA SER A 41 -17.29 -18.74 0.94
C SER A 41 -17.48 -17.44 1.74
N LEU A 42 -18.36 -16.56 1.24
CA LEU A 42 -18.71 -15.32 1.95
C LEU A 42 -19.30 -15.56 3.35
N ARG A 43 -19.95 -16.71 3.56
CA ARG A 43 -20.54 -17.08 4.86
C ARG A 43 -19.46 -17.46 5.86
N GLU A 44 -18.49 -18.26 5.44
CA GLU A 44 -17.34 -18.64 6.26
C GLU A 44 -16.47 -17.42 6.60
N ASP A 45 -16.23 -16.52 5.63
CA ASP A 45 -15.51 -15.26 5.85
C ASP A 45 -16.16 -14.39 6.95
N ARG A 46 -17.50 -14.35 6.98
CA ARG A 46 -18.25 -13.63 8.03
C ARG A 46 -18.07 -14.28 9.39
N THR A 47 -18.16 -15.62 9.46
CA THR A 47 -17.93 -16.35 10.71
C THR A 47 -16.51 -16.13 11.22
N VAL A 48 -15.50 -16.26 10.37
CA VAL A 48 -14.09 -16.01 10.71
C VAL A 48 -13.89 -14.57 11.18
N SER A 49 -14.45 -13.59 10.47
CA SER A 49 -14.31 -12.17 10.84
C SER A 49 -15.01 -11.85 12.17
N GLY A 50 -16.19 -12.43 12.41
CA GLY A 50 -16.90 -12.31 13.68
C GLY A 50 -16.12 -12.88 14.85
N ARG A 51 -15.60 -14.11 14.73
CA ARG A 51 -14.74 -14.75 15.74
C ARG A 51 -13.49 -13.94 16.05
N LEU A 52 -12.86 -13.37 15.03
CA LEU A 52 -11.67 -12.54 15.22
C LEU A 52 -12.00 -11.23 15.94
N LEU A 53 -13.17 -10.66 15.65
CA LEU A 53 -13.64 -9.47 16.36
C LEU A 53 -14.01 -9.78 17.82
N GLU A 54 -14.61 -10.94 18.10
CA GLU A 54 -14.90 -11.43 19.47
C GLU A 54 -13.63 -11.48 20.33
N ILE A 55 -12.50 -11.94 19.77
CA ILE A 55 -11.21 -11.96 20.47
C ILE A 55 -10.45 -10.61 20.41
N GLY A 56 -11.08 -9.56 19.87
CA GLY A 56 -10.55 -8.20 19.83
C GLY A 56 -9.57 -7.89 18.69
N LEU A 57 -9.44 -8.76 17.69
CA LEU A 57 -8.58 -8.55 16.52
C LEU A 57 -9.33 -7.79 15.43
N ARG A 58 -8.97 -6.52 15.22
CA ARG A 58 -9.54 -5.66 14.20
C ARG A 58 -8.61 -5.56 13.00
N GLY A 59 -9.18 -5.50 11.80
CA GLY A 59 -8.42 -5.21 10.58
C GLY A 59 -8.00 -3.75 10.55
N CYS A 60 -6.71 -3.49 10.36
CA CYS A 60 -6.15 -2.15 10.26
C CYS A 60 -5.00 -2.10 9.24
N LYS A 61 -4.69 -0.90 8.74
CA LYS A 61 -3.54 -0.66 7.86
C LYS A 61 -2.26 -0.71 8.69
N ALA A 62 -1.30 -1.53 8.28
CA ALA A 62 -0.01 -1.62 8.93
C ALA A 62 0.73 -0.29 8.84
N ARG A 63 1.28 0.18 9.96
CA ARG A 63 2.15 1.36 9.97
C ARG A 63 3.58 0.95 9.62
N SER A 64 4.12 1.54 8.56
CA SER A 64 5.54 1.41 8.24
C SER A 64 6.36 2.20 9.25
N LYS A 65 7.31 1.55 9.91
CA LYS A 65 8.19 2.15 10.91
C LYS A 65 9.61 1.62 10.69
N PRO A 66 10.64 2.47 10.76
CA PRO A 66 12.02 2.00 10.73
C PRO A 66 12.31 1.20 12.00
N LEU A 67 12.98 0.06 11.85
CA LEU A 67 13.46 -0.72 12.98
C LEU A 67 14.59 0.05 13.68
N LEU A 68 14.36 0.43 14.93
CA LEU A 68 15.33 1.16 15.75
C LEU A 68 15.97 0.20 16.77
N THR A 69 17.30 0.19 16.78
CA THR A 69 18.09 -0.44 17.86
C THR A 69 17.95 0.36 19.15
N GLU A 70 18.20 -0.28 20.31
CA GLU A 70 18.16 0.37 21.62
C GLU A 70 19.04 1.64 21.67
N PHE A 71 20.24 1.55 21.10
CA PHE A 71 21.17 2.69 21.01
C PHE A 71 20.56 3.87 20.24
N LYS A 72 19.93 3.61 19.09
CA LYS A 72 19.27 4.65 18.29
C LYS A 72 18.11 5.28 19.06
N ARG A 73 17.33 4.48 19.81
CA ARG A 73 16.22 4.99 20.64
C ARG A 73 16.71 5.91 21.74
N LYS A 74 17.75 5.50 22.49
CA LYS A 74 18.35 6.33 23.54
C LYS A 74 18.86 7.67 22.99
N ARG A 75 19.62 7.64 21.90
CA ARG A 75 20.12 8.88 21.26
C ARG A 75 19.00 9.82 20.86
N ARG A 76 17.94 9.31 20.22
CA ARG A 76 16.79 10.13 19.83
C ARG A 76 16.06 10.71 21.04
N LEU A 77 15.91 9.93 22.11
CA LEU A 77 15.26 10.39 23.35
C LEU A 77 16.08 11.49 24.04
N THR A 78 17.40 11.31 24.16
CA THR A 78 18.29 12.31 24.75
C THR A 78 18.23 13.62 23.96
N TRP A 79 18.37 13.56 22.63
CA TRP A 79 18.28 14.73 21.77
C TRP A 79 16.95 15.46 21.94
N ALA A 80 15.82 14.73 21.93
CA ALA A 80 14.50 15.31 22.12
C ALA A 80 14.32 15.99 23.48
N ARG A 81 14.93 15.45 24.55
CA ARG A 81 14.89 16.05 25.89
C ARG A 81 15.72 17.34 25.95
N GLU A 82 16.93 17.31 25.42
CA GLU A 82 17.82 18.48 25.36
C GLU A 82 17.19 19.65 24.61
N HIS A 83 16.43 19.35 23.56
CA HIS A 83 15.79 20.35 22.70
C HIS A 83 14.31 20.59 23.06
N SER A 84 13.82 20.02 24.17
CA SER A 84 12.40 20.13 24.56
C SER A 84 11.99 21.54 24.99
N LEU A 85 12.93 22.33 25.47
CA LEU A 85 12.73 23.72 25.93
C LEU A 85 13.10 24.76 24.88
N TRP A 86 13.47 24.34 23.67
CA TRP A 86 13.86 25.26 22.62
C TRP A 86 12.71 26.15 22.18
N THR A 87 12.99 27.44 22.05
CA THR A 87 12.02 28.43 21.59
C THR A 87 11.99 28.51 20.07
N ILE A 88 10.98 29.17 19.51
CA ILE A 88 10.86 29.39 18.05
C ILE A 88 12.14 30.03 17.49
N LYS A 89 12.72 31.01 18.21
CA LYS A 89 13.97 31.68 17.82
C LYS A 89 15.19 30.75 17.77
N ASP A 90 15.16 29.65 18.53
CA ASP A 90 16.24 28.67 18.51
C ASP A 90 16.10 27.73 17.31
N TRP A 91 14.87 27.35 16.96
CA TRP A 91 14.59 26.60 15.73
C TRP A 91 14.87 27.39 14.46
N GLU A 92 14.63 28.71 14.45
CA GLU A 92 14.94 29.60 13.32
C GLU A 92 16.43 29.63 12.95
N LYS A 93 17.32 29.29 13.88
CA LYS A 93 18.77 29.24 13.64
C LYS A 93 19.20 27.97 12.90
N ILE A 94 18.33 26.95 12.80
CA ILE A 94 18.66 25.67 12.16
C ILE A 94 18.16 25.66 10.71
N ILE A 95 19.06 25.29 9.80
CA ILE A 95 18.72 24.93 8.43
C ILE A 95 18.75 23.40 8.32
N PHE A 96 17.62 22.80 7.96
CA PHE A 96 17.51 21.37 7.72
C PHE A 96 17.73 21.06 6.23
N SER A 97 18.44 19.98 5.94
CA SER A 97 18.57 19.41 4.60
C SER A 97 18.27 17.90 4.63
N ASP A 98 17.60 17.42 3.60
CA ASP A 98 17.34 15.99 3.36
C ASP A 98 17.13 15.76 1.86
N GLU A 99 17.29 14.52 1.41
CA GLU A 99 17.03 14.12 0.04
C GLU A 99 15.75 13.28 -0.02
N SER A 100 14.93 13.49 -1.05
CA SER A 100 13.67 12.75 -1.24
C SER A 100 13.54 12.22 -2.67
N GLN A 101 13.06 10.99 -2.80
CA GLN A 101 12.78 10.37 -4.09
C GLN A 101 11.34 10.65 -4.54
N PHE A 102 11.17 11.16 -5.76
CA PHE A 102 9.86 11.35 -6.39
C PHE A 102 9.59 10.23 -7.40
N CYS A 103 8.53 9.44 -7.17
CA CYS A 103 8.13 8.34 -8.06
C CYS A 103 6.85 8.68 -8.83
N ILE A 104 6.85 8.51 -10.15
CA ILE A 104 5.72 8.81 -11.05
C ILE A 104 4.61 7.75 -10.95
N SER A 105 4.95 6.50 -10.63
CA SER A 105 4.01 5.43 -10.32
C SER A 105 4.28 4.86 -8.92
N GLY A 106 3.23 4.74 -8.12
CA GLY A 106 3.35 4.41 -6.70
C GLY A 106 3.55 2.92 -6.42
N ASN A 107 4.67 2.55 -5.80
CA ASN A 107 4.90 1.22 -5.21
C ASN A 107 4.41 1.11 -3.75
N GLN A 108 3.57 2.04 -3.27
CA GLN A 108 3.16 2.07 -1.87
C GLN A 108 1.98 1.12 -1.61
N SER A 109 2.26 -0.18 -1.66
CA SER A 109 1.29 -1.17 -1.19
C SER A 109 1.19 -1.08 0.34
N SER A 110 -0.01 -0.74 0.83
CA SER A 110 -0.30 -0.73 2.25
C SER A 110 -0.77 -2.11 2.65
N ALA A 111 0.00 -2.83 3.46
CA ALA A 111 -0.43 -4.10 4.01
C ALA A 111 -1.56 -3.90 5.02
N TYR A 112 -2.56 -4.77 4.98
CA TYR A 112 -3.57 -4.89 6.03
C TYR A 112 -3.13 -5.98 7.02
N VAL A 113 -3.29 -5.70 8.31
CA VAL A 113 -2.97 -6.61 9.42
C VAL A 113 -4.16 -6.67 10.37
N ARG A 114 -4.26 -7.74 11.17
CA ARG A 114 -5.23 -7.83 12.26
C ARG A 114 -4.50 -7.65 13.60
N ARG A 115 -4.92 -6.67 14.41
CA ARG A 115 -4.28 -6.32 15.69
C ARG A 115 -5.32 -5.94 16.75
N ARG A 116 -4.93 -6.00 18.03
CA ARG A 116 -5.70 -5.37 19.11
C ARG A 116 -5.47 -3.86 19.13
N THR A 117 -6.40 -3.10 19.71
CA THR A 117 -6.37 -1.63 19.74
C THR A 117 -5.07 -1.05 20.34
N HIS A 118 -4.43 -1.75 21.29
CA HIS A 118 -3.20 -1.29 21.96
C HIS A 118 -1.88 -1.83 21.36
N GLU A 119 -1.94 -2.67 20.32
CA GLU A 119 -0.75 -3.28 19.68
C GLU A 119 -0.23 -2.46 18.49
N GLU A 120 -0.70 -1.22 18.34
CA GLU A 120 -0.35 -0.36 17.23
C GLU A 120 1.17 -0.10 17.13
N PHE A 121 1.85 -0.06 18.27
CA PHE A 121 3.30 0.17 18.39
C PHE A 121 4.13 -1.08 18.54
N SER A 122 3.51 -2.26 18.63
CA SER A 122 4.24 -3.51 18.59
C SER A 122 4.88 -3.68 17.20
N PRO A 123 6.19 -4.03 17.14
CA PRO A 123 6.85 -4.45 15.92
C PRO A 123 6.07 -5.55 15.20
#